data_AF-K9KEU9-F1
#
_entry.id   AF-K9KEU9-F1
#
_cell.length_a   1.000
_cell.length_b   1.000
_cell.length_c   1.000
_cell.angle_alpha   90.00
_cell.angle_beta   90.00
_cell.angle_gamma   90.00
#
_symmetry.space_group_name_H-M   'P 1'
#
loop_
_entity.id
_entity.type
_entity.pdbx_description
1 polymer ?
#
loop_
_entity_poly.entity_id
_entity_poly.type
_entity_poly.pdbx_seq_one_letter_code
_entity_poly.pdbx_strand_id
1 'polypeptide(L)'
;YSVFSISITLTDEGYEHFYEVAHTVFQYLKMLQKLGPEKRIFEEIQKIEDNEFHYQEQTDPVEYVENMCENMQLYPLQDFLTGDQLLFEYKPEVIAEALNQLVPPKANLVLLSGANEGKCDLKEKWFGTQYSMEDVENSWAELWKTNFELNPDLHLPAENKYIATDFMLKAFDCPETEYPVKIVNTPQGCLWYKKDNKFKIPKAYIRFHLISPLIQKSAANVVLFDIFVNILTHNLAEPAYEADVAQLEYKLVAGEHGLIIRVKGFNHKLPLLFQLIIDYLAEFSSTPAVFTMITEQLKKTYFNILIKPETLAKDVRLLILEYARWSMIDKYRALMDGLSLESLLSFVKEFKSQLFVEGLVQGNVTSTESMDFLKYVVDKLNFMPLEQEMPVQFQVVELPSGHHLCKVRALNKGDANSEVTVYYQSGTRSLREYTLMELLV
;
A
#
# COMPACT_ATOMS: atom_id res chain seq x y z
N TYR A 1 12.82 -8.01 -29.02
CA TYR A 1 13.17 -8.92 -27.92
C TYR A 1 12.29 -8.54 -26.75
N SER A 2 11.92 -9.49 -25.90
CA SER A 2 11.12 -9.23 -24.70
C SER A 2 11.81 -9.86 -23.50
N VAL A 3 11.57 -9.30 -22.31
CA VAL A 3 12.12 -9.80 -21.04
C VAL A 3 10.95 -10.17 -20.14
N PHE A 4 11.02 -11.36 -19.54
CA PHE A 4 10.11 -11.78 -18.48
C PHE A 4 10.88 -11.74 -17.16
N SER A 5 10.48 -10.89 -16.23
CA SER A 5 11.18 -10.69 -14.96
C SER A 5 10.32 -11.12 -13.77
N ILE A 6 10.93 -11.85 -12.84
CA ILE A 6 10.35 -12.16 -11.53
C ILE A 6 11.23 -11.47 -10.49
N SER A 7 10.64 -10.60 -9.67
CA SER A 7 11.36 -9.83 -8.64
C SER A 7 10.85 -10.21 -7.26
N ILE A 8 11.77 -10.62 -6.39
CA ILE A 8 11.47 -11.04 -5.01
C ILE A 8 12.35 -10.22 -4.08
N THR A 9 11.73 -9.60 -3.07
CA THR A 9 12.49 -8.93 -1.98
C THR A 9 12.83 -9.98 -0.93
N LEU A 10 14.13 -10.15 -0.66
CA LEU A 10 14.63 -11.18 0.25
C LEU A 10 14.70 -10.67 1.70
N THR A 11 14.41 -11.56 2.65
CA THR A 11 14.80 -11.40 4.05
C THR A 11 16.30 -11.67 4.20
N ASP A 12 16.87 -11.41 5.39
CA ASP A 12 18.27 -11.76 5.65
C ASP A 12 18.50 -13.27 5.53
N GLU A 13 17.53 -14.12 5.94
CA GLU A 13 17.57 -15.57 5.71
C GLU A 13 17.43 -15.92 4.22
N GLY A 14 16.49 -15.30 3.50
CA GLY A 14 16.32 -15.51 2.07
C GLY A 14 17.53 -15.08 1.23
N TYR A 15 18.32 -14.13 1.74
CA TYR A 15 19.60 -13.72 1.13
C TYR A 15 20.66 -14.82 1.25
N GLU A 16 20.79 -15.45 2.43
CA GLU A 16 21.69 -16.60 2.62
C GLU A 16 21.22 -17.84 1.84
N HIS A 17 19.91 -17.95 1.59
CA HIS A 17 19.24 -19.05 0.89
C HIS A 17 18.80 -18.71 -0.55
N PHE A 18 19.56 -17.84 -1.23
CA PHE A 18 19.20 -17.27 -2.54
C PHE A 18 18.83 -18.34 -3.59
N TYR A 19 19.64 -19.39 -3.71
CA TYR A 19 19.42 -20.43 -4.70
C TYR A 19 18.20 -21.31 -4.39
N GLU A 20 17.86 -21.53 -3.10
CA GLU A 20 16.61 -22.22 -2.73
C GLU A 20 15.38 -21.40 -3.10
N VAL A 21 15.44 -20.07 -2.94
CA VAL A 21 14.36 -19.17 -3.39
C VAL A 21 14.19 -19.24 -4.90
N ALA A 22 15.29 -19.14 -5.67
CA ALA A 22 15.26 -19.29 -7.12
C ALA A 22 14.74 -20.67 -7.54
N HIS A 23 15.14 -21.73 -6.84
CA HIS A 23 14.65 -23.09 -7.09
C HIS A 23 13.14 -23.21 -6.89
N THR A 24 12.57 -22.59 -5.85
CA THR A 24 11.13 -22.55 -5.62
C THR A 24 10.38 -21.89 -6.77
N VAL A 25 10.92 -20.80 -7.33
CA VAL A 25 10.37 -20.15 -8.54
C VAL A 25 10.39 -21.10 -9.72
N PHE A 26 11.50 -21.81 -9.95
CA PHE A 26 11.59 -22.80 -11.02
C PHE A 26 10.67 -24.00 -10.81
N GLN A 27 10.42 -24.42 -9.58
CA GLN A 27 9.41 -25.43 -9.26
C GLN A 27 8.00 -24.95 -9.62
N TYR A 28 7.67 -23.69 -9.35
CA TYR A 28 6.39 -23.12 -9.75
C TYR A 28 6.24 -23.06 -11.27
N LEU A 29 7.25 -22.56 -11.99
CA LEU A 29 7.25 -22.52 -13.46
C LEU A 29 7.11 -23.93 -14.07
N LYS A 30 7.82 -24.91 -13.50
CA LYS A 30 7.71 -26.31 -13.93
C LYS A 30 6.32 -26.91 -13.65
N MET A 31 5.72 -26.58 -12.51
CA MET A 31 4.35 -26.97 -12.20
C MET A 31 3.39 -26.41 -13.25
N LEU A 32 3.51 -25.11 -13.59
CA LEU A 32 2.70 -24.49 -14.64
C LEU A 32 2.91 -25.18 -16.00
N GLN A 33 4.16 -25.51 -16.36
CA GLN A 33 4.46 -26.23 -17.61
C GLN A 33 3.78 -27.62 -17.66
N LYS A 34 3.71 -28.31 -16.51
CA LYS A 34 3.10 -29.63 -16.39
C LYS A 34 1.56 -29.59 -16.44
N LEU A 35 0.97 -28.61 -15.76
CA LEU A 35 -0.49 -28.43 -15.74
C LEU A 35 -1.01 -27.88 -17.07
N GLY A 36 -0.22 -27.00 -17.70
CA GLY A 36 -0.58 -26.29 -18.90
C GLY A 36 -1.48 -25.06 -18.63
N PRO A 37 -1.82 -24.31 -19.69
CA PRO A 37 -2.69 -23.15 -19.59
C PRO A 37 -4.11 -23.52 -19.13
N GLU A 38 -4.61 -22.80 -18.14
CA GLU A 38 -5.94 -23.03 -17.54
C GLU A 38 -6.94 -21.98 -18.03
N LYS A 39 -8.01 -22.42 -18.70
CA LYS A 39 -8.98 -21.54 -19.36
C LYS A 39 -9.73 -20.67 -18.34
N ARG A 40 -10.05 -21.23 -17.17
CA ARG A 40 -10.73 -20.51 -16.09
C ARG A 40 -9.96 -19.24 -15.71
N ILE A 41 -8.64 -19.34 -15.51
CA ILE A 41 -7.80 -18.20 -15.09
C ILE A 41 -7.80 -17.11 -16.18
N PHE A 42 -7.71 -17.51 -17.45
CA PHE A 42 -7.83 -16.56 -18.56
C PHE A 42 -9.19 -15.85 -18.56
N GLU A 43 -10.29 -16.59 -18.39
CA GLU A 43 -11.64 -16.03 -18.35
C GLU A 43 -11.87 -15.14 -17.13
N GLU A 44 -11.22 -15.42 -16.00
CA GLU A 44 -11.24 -14.55 -14.81
C GLU A 44 -10.53 -13.23 -15.09
N ILE A 45 -9.30 -13.27 -15.63
CA ILE A 45 -8.55 -12.06 -16.01
C ILE A 45 -9.32 -11.26 -17.07
N GLN A 46 -9.84 -11.93 -18.10
CA GLN A 46 -10.66 -11.30 -19.15
C GLN A 46 -11.85 -10.56 -18.55
N LYS A 47 -12.61 -11.19 -17.64
CA LYS A 47 -13.75 -10.54 -16.97
C LYS A 47 -13.30 -9.34 -16.15
N ILE A 48 -12.17 -9.42 -15.46
CA ILE A 48 -11.64 -8.31 -14.65
C ILE A 48 -11.35 -7.11 -15.56
N GLU A 49 -10.59 -7.32 -16.64
CA GLU A 49 -10.23 -6.26 -17.58
C GLU A 49 -11.45 -5.69 -18.34
N ASP A 50 -12.38 -6.55 -18.77
CA ASP A 50 -13.63 -6.12 -19.41
C ASP A 50 -14.45 -5.21 -18.49
N ASN A 51 -14.56 -5.56 -17.21
CA ASN A 51 -15.29 -4.77 -16.23
C ASN A 51 -14.58 -3.43 -15.95
N GLU A 52 -13.26 -3.44 -15.78
CA GLU A 52 -12.49 -2.20 -15.57
C GLU A 52 -12.57 -1.26 -16.77
N PHE A 53 -12.50 -1.78 -17.99
CA PHE A 53 -12.67 -0.97 -19.19
C PHE A 53 -14.08 -0.38 -19.28
N HIS A 54 -15.11 -1.20 -19.03
CA HIS A 54 -16.51 -0.76 -19.14
C HIS A 54 -16.88 0.31 -18.11
N TYR A 55 -16.31 0.23 -16.90
CA TYR A 55 -16.56 1.17 -15.80
C TYR A 55 -15.35 2.03 -15.47
N GLN A 56 -14.49 2.30 -16.47
CA GLN A 56 -13.28 3.08 -16.31
C GLN A 56 -13.62 4.49 -15.83
N GLU A 57 -12.90 4.94 -14.81
CA GLU A 57 -13.01 6.31 -14.32
C GLU A 57 -12.29 7.26 -15.29
N GLN A 58 -12.74 8.52 -15.36
CA GLN A 58 -12.03 9.51 -16.15
C GLN A 58 -10.61 9.71 -15.58
N THR A 59 -9.60 9.43 -16.40
CA THR A 59 -8.19 9.62 -16.06
C THR A 59 -7.72 11.05 -16.39
N ASP A 60 -6.49 11.38 -16.00
CA ASP A 60 -5.89 12.67 -16.35
C ASP A 60 -5.81 12.82 -17.89
N PRO A 61 -6.22 13.96 -18.46
CA PRO A 61 -6.22 14.16 -19.90
C PRO A 61 -4.84 14.03 -20.57
N VAL A 62 -3.75 14.36 -19.86
CA VAL A 62 -2.39 14.24 -20.40
C VAL A 62 -2.02 12.77 -20.51
N GLU A 63 -2.17 12.01 -19.42
CA GLU A 63 -1.91 10.56 -19.39
C GLU A 63 -2.76 9.83 -20.44
N TYR A 64 -4.04 10.22 -20.58
CA TYR A 64 -4.94 9.62 -21.57
C TYR A 64 -4.46 9.81 -23.02
N VAL A 65 -4.02 11.03 -23.38
CA VAL A 65 -3.52 11.31 -24.73
C VAL A 65 -2.19 10.61 -24.98
N GLU A 66 -1.31 10.57 -23.99
CA GLU A 66 -0.04 9.85 -24.06
C GLU A 66 -0.26 8.36 -24.35
N ASN A 67 -1.07 7.67 -23.53
CA ASN A 67 -1.41 6.25 -23.72
C ASN A 67 -2.04 5.99 -25.10
N MET A 68 -2.97 6.85 -25.53
CA MET A 68 -3.59 6.71 -26.84
C MET A 68 -2.56 6.84 -27.98
N CYS A 69 -1.63 7.79 -27.89
CA CYS A 69 -0.59 7.97 -28.92
C CYS A 69 0.35 6.78 -29.04
N GLU A 70 0.65 6.11 -27.92
CA GLU A 70 1.40 4.85 -27.91
C GLU A 70 0.61 3.72 -28.57
N ASN A 71 -0.66 3.57 -28.20
CA ASN A 71 -1.54 2.55 -28.78
C ASN A 71 -1.70 2.72 -30.30
N MET A 72 -1.68 3.96 -30.80
CA MET A 72 -1.72 4.24 -32.24
C MET A 72 -0.53 3.67 -33.03
N GLN A 73 0.61 3.41 -32.38
CA GLN A 73 1.78 2.81 -33.02
C GLN A 73 1.74 1.28 -33.02
N LEU A 74 0.95 0.67 -32.12
CA LEU A 74 0.96 -0.77 -31.85
C LEU A 74 -0.28 -1.49 -32.39
N TYR A 75 -1.43 -0.84 -32.35
CA TYR A 75 -2.73 -1.45 -32.63
C TYR A 75 -3.38 -0.86 -33.89
N PRO A 76 -4.28 -1.58 -34.56
CA PRO A 76 -5.11 -1.00 -35.62
C PRO A 76 -6.10 0.03 -35.04
N LEU A 77 -6.63 0.90 -35.90
CA LEU A 77 -7.54 2.01 -35.52
C LEU A 77 -8.68 1.62 -34.58
N GLN A 78 -9.28 0.44 -34.79
CA GLN A 78 -10.42 -0.04 -34.00
C GLN A 78 -10.04 -0.43 -32.56
N ASP A 79 -8.75 -0.67 -32.30
CA ASP A 79 -8.23 -1.19 -31.04
C ASP A 79 -7.36 -0.16 -30.29
N PHE A 80 -7.38 1.12 -30.70
CA PHE A 80 -6.62 2.18 -30.01
C PHE A 80 -6.99 2.34 -28.52
N LEU A 81 -8.23 2.01 -28.15
CA LEU A 81 -8.73 2.13 -26.79
C LEU A 81 -8.74 0.80 -26.02
N THR A 82 -8.64 -0.32 -26.73
CA THR A 82 -8.91 -1.65 -26.17
C THR A 82 -7.72 -2.60 -26.30
N GLY A 83 -6.76 -2.32 -27.17
CA GLY A 83 -5.71 -3.25 -27.56
C GLY A 83 -4.69 -3.55 -26.45
N ASP A 84 -4.46 -2.60 -25.56
CA ASP A 84 -3.57 -2.71 -24.40
C ASP A 84 -4.27 -3.24 -23.14
N GLN A 85 -5.60 -3.16 -23.09
CA GLN A 85 -6.39 -3.52 -21.90
C GLN A 85 -7.20 -4.81 -22.05
N LEU A 86 -7.91 -5.02 -23.16
CA LEU A 86 -8.84 -6.14 -23.31
C LEU A 86 -8.16 -7.42 -23.80
N LEU A 87 -8.60 -8.56 -23.26
CA LEU A 87 -8.17 -9.88 -23.70
C LEU A 87 -9.24 -10.46 -24.64
N PHE A 88 -8.91 -10.67 -25.92
CA PHE A 88 -9.90 -11.11 -26.91
C PHE A 88 -9.99 -12.63 -27.08
N GLU A 89 -8.84 -13.30 -27.19
CA GLU A 89 -8.77 -14.72 -27.60
C GLU A 89 -7.93 -15.55 -26.63
N TYR A 90 -8.48 -16.67 -26.17
CA TYR A 90 -7.72 -17.66 -25.41
C TYR A 90 -6.91 -18.55 -26.34
N LYS A 91 -5.59 -18.35 -26.38
CA LYS A 91 -4.63 -19.14 -27.17
C LYS A 91 -3.70 -19.93 -26.26
N PRO A 92 -4.11 -21.12 -25.78
CA PRO A 92 -3.28 -21.93 -24.89
C PRO A 92 -1.91 -22.27 -25.52
N GLU A 93 -1.85 -22.47 -26.83
CA GLU A 93 -0.60 -22.74 -27.54
C GLU A 93 0.43 -21.61 -27.38
N VAL A 94 0.01 -20.35 -27.42
CA VAL A 94 0.90 -19.18 -27.26
C VAL A 94 1.38 -19.07 -25.82
N ILE A 95 0.48 -19.28 -24.85
CA ILE A 95 0.82 -19.27 -23.42
C ILE A 95 1.82 -20.39 -23.12
N ALA A 96 1.57 -21.60 -23.62
CA ALA A 96 2.46 -22.74 -23.44
C ALA A 96 3.82 -22.52 -24.13
N GLU A 97 3.85 -21.95 -25.33
CA GLU A 97 5.09 -21.64 -26.04
C GLU A 97 5.97 -20.67 -25.24
N ALA A 98 5.39 -19.58 -24.72
CA ALA A 98 6.09 -18.62 -23.87
C ALA A 98 6.58 -19.27 -22.57
N LEU A 99 5.70 -20.00 -21.87
CA LEU A 99 6.01 -20.68 -20.62
C LEU A 99 7.12 -21.74 -20.77
N ASN A 100 7.18 -22.42 -21.90
CA ASN A 100 8.24 -23.40 -22.22
C ASN A 100 9.61 -22.75 -22.45
N GLN A 101 9.68 -21.42 -22.66
CA GLN A 101 10.96 -20.69 -22.68
C GLN A 101 11.48 -20.36 -21.28
N LEU A 102 10.60 -20.36 -20.27
CA LEU A 102 10.94 -20.00 -18.88
C LEU A 102 11.57 -21.20 -18.16
N VAL A 103 12.82 -21.51 -18.52
CA VAL A 103 13.61 -22.62 -17.95
C VAL A 103 14.89 -22.10 -17.30
N PRO A 104 15.41 -22.76 -16.25
CA PRO A 104 16.59 -22.28 -15.52
C PRO A 104 17.81 -21.98 -16.40
N PRO A 105 18.18 -22.80 -17.42
CA PRO A 105 19.33 -22.51 -18.27
C PRO A 105 19.23 -21.24 -19.12
N LYS A 106 18.04 -20.62 -19.23
CA LYS A 106 17.80 -19.36 -19.96
C LYS A 106 17.63 -18.16 -19.02
N ALA A 107 17.70 -18.38 -17.70
CA ALA A 107 17.48 -17.33 -16.71
C ALA A 107 18.77 -16.56 -16.42
N ASN A 108 18.64 -15.25 -16.20
CA ASN A 108 19.67 -14.44 -15.56
C ASN A 108 19.22 -14.18 -14.12
N LEU A 109 20.07 -14.54 -13.16
CA LEU A 109 19.81 -14.31 -11.75
C LEU A 109 20.54 -13.05 -11.31
N VAL A 110 19.83 -12.12 -10.68
CA VAL A 110 20.39 -10.83 -10.22
C VAL A 110 20.11 -10.68 -8.74
N LEU A 111 21.18 -10.67 -7.92
CA LEU A 111 21.10 -10.48 -6.48
C LEU A 111 21.58 -9.08 -6.09
N LEU A 112 20.67 -8.25 -5.59
CA LEU A 112 20.96 -6.89 -5.15
C LEU A 112 20.97 -6.82 -3.62
N SER A 113 22.12 -6.51 -3.02
CA SER A 113 22.24 -6.36 -1.57
C SER A 113 23.39 -5.45 -1.19
N GLY A 114 23.20 -4.64 -0.15
CA GLY A 114 24.28 -3.87 0.47
C GLY A 114 25.36 -4.76 1.11
N ALA A 115 25.04 -6.01 1.44
CA ALA A 115 26.01 -7.00 1.94
C ALA A 115 27.09 -7.38 0.91
N ASN A 116 26.91 -6.98 -0.36
CA ASN A 116 27.89 -7.16 -1.44
C ASN A 116 28.87 -5.98 -1.58
N GLU A 117 28.76 -4.93 -0.75
CA GLU A 117 29.69 -3.82 -0.78
C GLU A 117 31.14 -4.30 -0.54
N GLY A 118 32.06 -3.89 -1.42
CA GLY A 118 33.46 -4.31 -1.38
C GLY A 118 33.74 -5.74 -1.87
N LYS A 119 32.70 -6.51 -2.22
CA LYS A 119 32.84 -7.85 -2.83
C LYS A 119 32.75 -7.84 -4.35
N CYS A 120 32.32 -6.72 -4.92
CA CYS A 120 32.16 -6.54 -6.36
C CYS A 120 33.44 -6.01 -7.03
N ASP A 121 33.93 -6.69 -8.06
CA ASP A 121 35.18 -6.38 -8.77
C ASP A 121 34.98 -5.54 -10.04
N LEU A 122 33.76 -5.46 -10.57
CA LEU A 122 33.42 -4.69 -11.75
C LEU A 122 32.69 -3.40 -11.39
N LYS A 123 32.78 -2.43 -12.30
CA LYS A 123 32.12 -1.13 -12.16
C LYS A 123 31.48 -0.74 -13.48
N GLU A 124 30.17 -0.49 -13.44
CA GLU A 124 29.41 0.03 -14.57
C GLU A 124 29.88 1.46 -14.91
N LYS A 125 29.94 1.80 -16.20
CA LYS A 125 30.58 3.01 -16.73
C LYS A 125 29.85 4.30 -16.34
N TRP A 126 28.53 4.33 -16.38
CA TRP A 126 27.75 5.57 -16.35
C TRP A 126 27.35 5.96 -14.92
N PHE A 127 26.83 5.02 -14.16
CA PHE A 127 26.37 5.24 -12.79
C PHE A 127 27.41 4.80 -11.76
N GLY A 128 28.45 4.08 -12.19
CA GLY A 128 29.49 3.60 -11.29
C GLY A 128 29.02 2.46 -10.38
N THR A 129 27.90 1.82 -10.70
CA THR A 129 27.34 0.68 -9.96
C THR A 129 28.38 -0.44 -9.88
N GLN A 130 28.71 -0.87 -8.67
CA GLN A 130 29.62 -1.99 -8.45
C GLN A 130 28.85 -3.31 -8.60
N TYR A 131 29.39 -4.24 -9.37
CA TYR A 131 28.80 -5.57 -9.59
C TYR A 131 29.89 -6.62 -9.80
N SER A 132 29.50 -7.89 -9.75
CA SER A 132 30.31 -9.02 -10.19
C SER A 132 29.45 -9.93 -11.05
N MET A 133 30.09 -10.78 -11.84
CA MET A 133 29.43 -11.81 -12.63
C MET A 133 30.10 -13.14 -12.32
N GLU A 134 29.28 -14.14 -12.01
CA GLU A 134 29.71 -15.50 -11.75
C GLU A 134 28.75 -16.48 -12.41
N ASP A 135 29.26 -17.66 -12.75
CA ASP A 135 28.43 -18.77 -13.18
C ASP A 135 27.65 -19.32 -11.98
N VAL A 136 26.44 -19.82 -12.24
CA VAL A 136 25.61 -20.51 -11.23
C VAL A 136 26.42 -21.66 -10.63
N GLU A 137 26.34 -21.82 -9.30
CA GLU A 137 27.02 -22.89 -8.59
C GLU A 137 26.74 -24.26 -9.23
N ASN A 138 27.79 -25.06 -9.45
CA ASN A 138 27.70 -26.33 -10.18
C ASN A 138 26.63 -27.29 -9.63
N SER A 139 26.44 -27.33 -8.31
CA SER A 139 25.42 -28.16 -7.65
C SER A 139 24.00 -27.82 -8.14
N TRP A 140 23.67 -26.52 -8.15
CA TRP A 140 22.39 -25.99 -8.65
C TRP A 140 22.26 -26.09 -10.16
N ALA A 141 23.34 -25.80 -10.90
CA ALA A 141 23.34 -25.91 -12.36
C ALA A 141 23.07 -27.35 -12.82
N GLU A 142 23.66 -28.35 -12.16
CA GLU A 142 23.38 -29.76 -12.46
C GLU A 142 21.96 -30.15 -12.04
N LEU A 143 21.50 -29.76 -10.84
CA LEU A 143 20.12 -30.01 -10.40
C LEU A 143 19.10 -29.46 -11.40
N TRP A 144 19.28 -28.23 -11.87
CA TRP A 144 18.36 -27.58 -12.80
C TRP A 144 18.40 -28.12 -14.23
N LYS A 145 19.43 -28.91 -14.59
CA LYS A 145 19.44 -29.71 -15.83
C LYS A 145 18.61 -30.99 -15.70
N THR A 146 18.37 -31.46 -14.48
CA THR A 146 17.57 -32.68 -14.23
C THR A 146 16.06 -32.40 -14.21
N ASN A 147 15.27 -33.47 -14.17
CA ASN A 147 13.85 -33.39 -13.90
C ASN A 147 13.56 -33.28 -12.39
N PHE A 148 13.99 -32.18 -11.74
CA PHE A 148 13.85 -31.96 -10.29
C PHE A 148 12.40 -32.06 -9.76
N GLU A 149 12.22 -32.46 -8.50
CA GLU A 149 10.88 -32.70 -7.95
C GLU A 149 10.08 -31.40 -7.76
N LEU A 150 8.75 -31.51 -7.86
CA LEU A 150 7.84 -30.40 -7.60
C LEU A 150 7.56 -30.32 -6.10
N ASN A 151 7.55 -29.10 -5.56
CA ASN A 151 7.09 -28.86 -4.21
C ASN A 151 5.56 -29.08 -4.14
N PRO A 152 5.06 -29.99 -3.29
CA PRO A 152 3.62 -30.30 -3.19
C PRO A 152 2.78 -29.15 -2.62
N ASP A 153 3.40 -28.17 -1.97
CA ASP A 153 2.72 -27.00 -1.41
C ASP A 153 2.38 -25.96 -2.50
N LEU A 154 2.98 -26.08 -3.69
CA LEU A 154 2.70 -25.20 -4.82
C LEU A 154 1.45 -25.68 -5.57
N HIS A 155 0.52 -24.76 -5.83
CA HIS A 155 -0.70 -25.03 -6.58
C HIS A 155 -1.17 -23.81 -7.38
N LEU A 156 -2.12 -24.02 -8.29
CA LEU A 156 -2.85 -22.93 -8.94
C LEU A 156 -3.74 -22.20 -7.93
N PRO A 157 -3.99 -20.89 -8.11
CA PRO A 157 -4.93 -20.17 -7.27
C PRO A 157 -6.34 -20.74 -7.39
N ALA A 158 -7.12 -20.63 -6.31
CA ALA A 158 -8.53 -21.00 -6.30
C ALA A 158 -9.36 -20.03 -7.18
N GLU A 159 -10.67 -20.28 -7.29
CA GLU A 159 -11.59 -19.33 -7.93
C GLU A 159 -11.71 -18.06 -7.10
N ASN A 160 -11.48 -16.92 -7.74
CA ASN A 160 -11.46 -15.64 -7.06
C ASN A 160 -12.88 -15.15 -6.70
N LYS A 161 -13.22 -15.21 -5.41
CA LYS A 161 -14.53 -14.81 -4.86
C LYS A 161 -14.82 -13.29 -4.90
N TYR A 162 -13.80 -12.48 -5.15
CA TYR A 162 -13.89 -11.01 -5.19
C TYR A 162 -14.20 -10.44 -6.57
N ILE A 163 -14.23 -11.27 -7.62
CA ILE A 163 -14.66 -10.82 -8.94
C ILE A 163 -16.13 -10.36 -8.86
N ALA A 164 -16.38 -9.12 -9.24
CA ALA A 164 -17.71 -8.52 -9.22
C ALA A 164 -18.59 -9.10 -10.35
N THR A 165 -19.82 -9.47 -10.00
CA THR A 165 -20.84 -9.94 -10.96
C THR A 165 -22.13 -9.11 -10.93
N ASP A 166 -22.21 -8.13 -10.02
CA ASP A 166 -23.35 -7.22 -9.88
C ASP A 166 -22.86 -5.79 -10.00
N PHE A 167 -23.37 -5.11 -11.02
CA PHE A 167 -23.02 -3.74 -11.37
C PHE A 167 -24.25 -2.82 -11.34
N MET A 168 -25.35 -3.28 -10.74
CA MET A 168 -26.59 -2.50 -10.68
C MET A 168 -26.40 -1.22 -9.88
N LEU A 169 -26.78 -0.10 -10.48
CA LEU A 169 -26.82 1.18 -9.78
C LEU A 169 -27.98 1.18 -8.78
N LYS A 170 -27.63 1.30 -7.50
CA LYS A 170 -28.58 1.33 -6.40
C LYS A 170 -29.37 2.63 -6.43
N ALA A 171 -30.68 2.54 -6.19
CA ALA A 171 -31.56 3.69 -6.04
C ALA A 171 -31.23 4.48 -4.76
N PHE A 172 -31.67 5.74 -4.73
CA PHE A 172 -31.58 6.57 -3.54
C PHE A 172 -32.55 6.06 -2.47
N ASP A 173 -32.05 5.83 -1.26
CA ASP A 173 -32.83 5.52 -0.06
C ASP A 173 -32.94 6.73 0.90
N CYS A 174 -32.33 7.86 0.55
CA CYS A 174 -32.43 9.14 1.24
C CYS A 174 -32.49 10.32 0.24
N PRO A 175 -32.85 11.55 0.67
CA PRO A 175 -32.81 12.73 -0.20
C PRO A 175 -31.41 12.98 -0.76
N GLU A 176 -31.34 13.50 -1.98
CA GLU A 176 -30.08 13.91 -2.60
C GLU A 176 -29.45 15.10 -1.88
N THR A 177 -28.14 15.06 -1.71
CA THR A 177 -27.36 16.13 -1.08
C THR A 177 -26.15 16.48 -1.93
N GLU A 178 -25.81 17.77 -2.00
CA GLU A 178 -24.64 18.25 -2.75
C GLU A 178 -23.33 17.76 -2.12
N TYR A 179 -23.28 17.76 -0.79
CA TYR A 179 -22.13 17.36 0.03
C TYR A 179 -22.46 16.15 0.90
N PRO A 180 -21.44 15.43 1.41
CA PRO A 180 -21.66 14.35 2.37
C PRO A 180 -22.40 14.85 3.62
N VAL A 181 -23.38 14.07 4.06
CA VAL A 181 -24.17 14.37 5.27
C VAL A 181 -23.90 13.33 6.36
N LYS A 182 -23.93 13.79 7.60
CA LYS A 182 -23.79 12.91 8.76
C LYS A 182 -25.09 12.15 8.97
N ILE A 183 -25.05 10.83 8.82
CA ILE A 183 -26.21 9.93 8.96
C ILE A 183 -26.21 9.17 10.30
N VAL A 184 -25.03 9.02 10.93
CA VAL A 184 -24.89 8.44 12.27
C VAL A 184 -24.00 9.34 13.13
N ASN A 185 -24.40 9.55 14.38
CA ASN A 185 -23.64 10.31 15.37
C ASN A 185 -23.85 9.70 16.76
N THR A 186 -22.89 8.92 17.24
CA THR A 186 -22.90 8.27 18.55
C THR A 186 -21.61 8.59 19.32
N PRO A 187 -21.53 8.30 20.63
CA PRO A 187 -20.28 8.47 21.38
C PRO A 187 -19.11 7.64 20.84
N GLN A 188 -19.40 6.50 20.19
CA GLN A 188 -18.38 5.62 19.62
C GLN A 188 -17.88 6.08 18.26
N GLY A 189 -18.64 6.92 17.56
CA GLY A 189 -18.27 7.35 16.21
C GLY A 189 -19.34 8.09 15.45
N CYS A 190 -18.96 8.58 14.27
CA CYS A 190 -19.90 9.17 13.33
C CYS A 190 -19.66 8.66 11.90
N LEU A 191 -20.71 8.72 11.09
CA LEU A 191 -20.68 8.29 9.70
C LEU A 191 -21.22 9.39 8.81
N TRP A 192 -20.39 9.79 7.86
CA TRP A 192 -20.74 10.64 6.73
C TRP A 192 -21.07 9.77 5.53
N TYR A 193 -22.11 10.16 4.80
CA TYR A 193 -22.57 9.43 3.63
C TYR A 193 -22.86 10.37 2.47
N LYS A 194 -22.50 9.93 1.26
CA LYS A 194 -22.89 10.58 0.00
C LYS A 194 -23.15 9.54 -1.08
N LYS A 195 -24.40 9.42 -1.52
CA LYS A 195 -24.71 8.65 -2.74
C LYS A 195 -24.08 9.33 -3.95
N ASP A 196 -23.47 8.55 -4.83
CA ASP A 196 -23.02 9.10 -6.12
C ASP A 196 -24.21 9.41 -7.04
N ASN A 197 -24.30 10.67 -7.45
CA ASN A 197 -25.26 11.17 -8.43
C ASN A 197 -24.57 11.78 -9.67
N LYS A 198 -23.23 11.76 -9.73
CA LYS A 198 -22.44 12.41 -10.77
C LYS A 198 -21.85 11.40 -11.75
N PHE A 199 -21.18 10.37 -11.27
CA PHE A 199 -20.41 9.44 -12.11
C PHE A 199 -21.26 8.26 -12.59
N LYS A 200 -22.21 7.81 -11.75
CA LYS A 200 -23.15 6.72 -12.03
C LYS A 200 -22.43 5.43 -12.42
N ILE A 201 -21.36 5.12 -11.70
CA ILE A 201 -20.57 3.89 -11.85
C ILE A 201 -20.79 2.95 -10.65
N PRO A 202 -20.66 1.62 -10.82
CA PRO A 202 -20.83 0.63 -9.76
C PRO A 202 -19.63 0.54 -8.81
N LYS A 203 -19.02 1.69 -8.48
CA LYS A 203 -17.88 1.79 -7.58
C LYS A 203 -18.25 2.55 -6.32
N ALA A 204 -17.55 2.26 -5.23
CA ALA A 204 -17.69 3.02 -3.99
C ALA A 204 -16.33 3.21 -3.31
N TYR A 205 -16.30 4.21 -2.43
CA TYR A 205 -15.14 4.62 -1.65
C TYR A 205 -15.55 4.64 -0.18
N ILE A 206 -14.83 3.86 0.61
CA ILE A 206 -15.07 3.67 2.03
C ILE A 206 -13.80 4.13 2.75
N ARG A 207 -13.93 5.10 3.63
CA ARG A 207 -12.81 5.64 4.41
C ARG A 207 -13.19 5.68 5.88
N PHE A 208 -12.46 4.96 6.71
CA PHE A 208 -12.65 4.95 8.16
C PHE A 208 -11.38 5.44 8.86
N HIS A 209 -11.56 6.27 9.88
CA HIS A 209 -10.49 6.77 10.74
C HIS A 209 -10.77 6.31 12.17
N LEU A 210 -9.94 5.41 12.68
CA LEU A 210 -10.00 4.87 14.04
C LEU A 210 -9.08 5.70 14.92
N ILE A 211 -9.67 6.64 15.66
CA ILE A 211 -8.96 7.71 16.36
C ILE A 211 -8.61 7.27 17.78
N SER A 212 -7.34 7.45 18.18
CA SER A 212 -6.86 7.16 19.53
C SER A 212 -5.79 8.18 19.98
N PRO A 213 -5.94 8.82 21.17
CA PRO A 213 -4.91 9.68 21.74
C PRO A 213 -3.65 8.91 22.17
N LEU A 214 -3.75 7.59 22.31
CA LEU A 214 -2.66 6.74 22.80
C LEU A 214 -1.38 6.90 21.98
N ILE A 215 -1.51 7.08 20.67
CA ILE A 215 -0.40 7.13 19.72
C ILE A 215 0.59 8.26 20.08
N GLN A 216 0.08 9.44 20.41
CA GLN A 216 0.91 10.64 20.63
C GLN A 216 1.52 10.74 22.05
N LYS A 217 1.16 9.84 22.98
CA LYS A 217 1.65 9.91 24.38
C LYS A 217 3.17 9.78 24.50
N SER A 218 3.84 9.10 23.57
CA SER A 218 5.30 8.91 23.57
C SER A 218 5.83 8.58 22.18
N ALA A 219 7.11 8.85 21.91
CA ALA A 219 7.77 8.40 20.68
C ALA A 219 7.69 6.87 20.51
N ALA A 220 7.80 6.11 21.62
CA ALA A 220 7.67 4.66 21.60
C ALA A 220 6.28 4.20 21.13
N ASN A 221 5.20 4.87 21.55
CA ASN A 221 3.85 4.55 21.10
C ASN A 221 3.67 4.82 19.62
N VAL A 222 4.25 5.90 19.08
CA VAL A 222 4.21 6.16 17.64
C VAL A 222 4.92 5.05 16.87
N VAL A 223 6.09 4.61 17.33
CA VAL A 223 6.83 3.51 16.69
C VAL A 223 6.09 2.19 16.79
N LEU A 224 5.50 1.86 17.96
CA LEU A 224 4.68 0.66 18.13
C LEU A 224 3.45 0.69 17.22
N PHE A 225 2.85 1.86 17.01
CA PHE A 225 1.76 2.05 16.07
C PHE A 225 2.20 1.82 14.62
N ASP A 226 3.35 2.38 14.22
CA ASP A 226 3.92 2.14 12.89
C ASP A 226 4.21 0.63 12.68
N ILE A 227 4.81 -0.05 13.65
CA ILE A 227 5.03 -1.51 13.61
C ILE A 227 3.70 -2.27 13.50
N PHE A 228 2.71 -1.92 14.32
CA PHE A 228 1.38 -2.53 14.30
C PHE A 228 0.72 -2.45 12.93
N VAL A 229 0.69 -1.26 12.31
CA VAL A 229 0.06 -1.06 11.00
C VAL A 229 0.82 -1.80 9.89
N ASN A 230 2.16 -1.83 9.95
CA ASN A 230 2.97 -2.59 8.99
C ASN A 230 2.74 -4.11 9.12
N ILE A 231 2.67 -4.65 10.34
CA ILE A 231 2.36 -6.07 10.56
C ILE A 231 0.94 -6.39 10.11
N LEU A 232 -0.04 -5.53 10.42
CA LEU A 232 -1.42 -5.73 9.98
C LEU A 232 -1.52 -5.75 8.44
N THR A 233 -0.80 -4.84 7.78
CA THR A 233 -0.71 -4.79 6.31
C THR A 233 -0.06 -6.06 5.75
N HIS A 234 1.02 -6.53 6.37
CA HIS A 234 1.70 -7.77 6.00
C HIS A 234 0.78 -9.00 6.15
N ASN A 235 0.10 -9.13 7.29
CA ASN A 235 -0.81 -10.24 7.55
C ASN A 235 -2.02 -10.26 6.60
N LEU A 236 -2.42 -9.10 6.06
CA LEU A 236 -3.51 -8.96 5.10
C LEU A 236 -3.09 -9.20 3.65
N ALA A 237 -1.79 -9.15 3.34
CA ALA A 237 -1.30 -9.16 1.96
C ALA A 237 -1.75 -10.42 1.20
N GLU A 238 -1.59 -11.60 1.79
CA GLU A 238 -2.02 -12.87 1.18
C GLU A 238 -3.56 -13.03 1.19
N PRO A 239 -4.28 -12.88 2.32
CA PRO A 239 -5.74 -13.03 2.36
C PRO A 239 -6.52 -12.04 1.50
N ALA A 240 -5.98 -10.83 1.27
CA ALA A 240 -6.59 -9.80 0.44
C ALA A 240 -6.07 -9.81 -1.01
N TYR A 241 -5.11 -10.67 -1.35
CA TYR A 241 -4.52 -10.71 -2.70
C TYR A 241 -5.56 -10.93 -3.79
N GLU A 242 -6.50 -11.86 -3.57
CA GLU A 242 -7.60 -12.10 -4.50
C GLU A 242 -8.48 -10.85 -4.70
N ALA A 243 -8.64 -10.03 -3.67
CA ALA A 243 -9.39 -8.79 -3.77
C ALA A 243 -8.66 -7.75 -4.62
N ASP A 244 -7.35 -7.62 -4.43
CA ASP A 244 -6.47 -6.73 -5.20
C ASP A 244 -6.47 -7.11 -6.70
N VAL A 245 -6.32 -8.40 -7.00
CA VAL A 245 -6.43 -8.93 -8.37
C VAL A 245 -7.81 -8.64 -8.98
N ALA A 246 -8.87 -8.67 -8.18
CA ALA A 246 -10.23 -8.32 -8.60
C ALA A 246 -10.51 -6.80 -8.60
N GLN A 247 -9.46 -5.97 -8.59
CA GLN A 247 -9.54 -4.50 -8.70
C GLN A 247 -10.26 -3.84 -7.50
N LEU A 248 -10.15 -4.47 -6.33
CA LEU A 248 -10.53 -3.87 -5.05
C LEU A 248 -9.28 -3.40 -4.33
N GLU A 249 -9.10 -2.08 -4.27
CA GLU A 249 -7.96 -1.49 -3.61
C GLU A 249 -8.26 -1.26 -2.13
N TYR A 250 -7.29 -1.57 -1.27
CA TYR A 250 -7.29 -1.14 0.11
C TYR A 250 -5.97 -0.48 0.52
N LYS A 251 -6.02 0.39 1.52
CA LYS A 251 -4.83 0.99 2.11
C LYS A 251 -5.03 1.21 3.60
N LEU A 252 -4.06 0.73 4.37
CA LEU A 252 -3.93 1.01 5.80
C LEU A 252 -2.85 2.07 5.98
N VAL A 253 -3.19 3.18 6.63
CA VAL A 253 -2.25 4.28 6.86
C VAL A 253 -2.20 4.60 8.34
N ALA A 254 -1.00 4.56 8.90
CA ALA A 254 -0.72 5.10 10.22
C ALA A 254 -0.81 6.64 10.14
N GLY A 255 -1.92 7.20 10.61
CA GLY A 255 -2.09 8.64 10.75
C GLY A 255 -1.58 9.12 12.11
N GLU A 256 -1.44 10.44 12.26
CA GLU A 256 -0.97 11.04 13.51
C GLU A 256 -1.92 10.79 14.69
N HIS A 257 -3.23 10.68 14.41
CA HIS A 257 -4.25 10.54 15.45
C HIS A 257 -5.02 9.21 15.37
N GLY A 258 -4.62 8.29 14.51
CA GLY A 258 -5.37 7.06 14.32
C GLY A 258 -5.01 6.25 13.09
N LEU A 259 -5.64 5.08 12.98
CA LEU A 259 -5.53 4.21 11.82
C LEU A 259 -6.54 4.65 10.76
N ILE A 260 -6.06 4.95 9.56
CA ILE A 260 -6.92 5.27 8.41
C ILE A 260 -7.02 4.03 7.53
N ILE A 261 -8.24 3.53 7.37
CA ILE A 261 -8.59 2.43 6.48
C ILE A 261 -9.26 3.03 5.26
N ARG A 262 -8.74 2.74 4.07
CA ARG A 262 -9.33 3.12 2.79
C ARG A 262 -9.63 1.86 2.01
N VAL A 263 -10.83 1.74 1.47
CA VAL A 263 -11.23 0.63 0.59
C VAL A 263 -12.01 1.23 -0.57
N LYS A 264 -11.68 0.89 -1.81
CA LYS A 264 -12.39 1.35 -3.01
C LYS A 264 -12.40 0.30 -4.11
N GLY A 265 -13.35 0.41 -5.04
CA GLY A 265 -13.52 -0.54 -6.14
C GLY A 265 -15.00 -0.86 -6.36
N PHE A 266 -15.29 -1.99 -7.02
CA PHE A 266 -16.66 -2.40 -7.31
C PHE A 266 -17.49 -2.69 -6.05
N ASN A 267 -18.62 -1.99 -5.90
CA ASN A 267 -19.38 -1.97 -4.64
C ASN A 267 -19.93 -3.33 -4.20
N HIS A 268 -20.07 -4.30 -5.12
CA HIS A 268 -20.61 -5.63 -4.80
C HIS A 268 -19.74 -6.38 -3.79
N LYS A 269 -18.41 -6.32 -3.93
CA LYS A 269 -17.47 -7.14 -3.15
C LYS A 269 -16.69 -6.35 -2.09
N LEU A 270 -16.83 -5.03 -2.06
CA LEU A 270 -16.25 -4.16 -1.02
C LEU A 270 -16.62 -4.54 0.42
N PRO A 271 -17.87 -4.94 0.74
CA PRO A 271 -18.20 -5.37 2.11
C PRO A 271 -17.33 -6.55 2.58
N LEU A 272 -17.05 -7.52 1.70
CA LEU A 272 -16.24 -8.69 2.06
C LEU A 272 -14.80 -8.29 2.39
N LEU A 273 -14.19 -7.42 1.59
CA LEU A 273 -12.83 -6.93 1.83
C LEU A 273 -12.75 -6.07 3.09
N PHE A 274 -13.73 -5.19 3.31
CA PHE A 274 -13.77 -4.37 4.52
C PHE A 274 -13.92 -5.24 5.79
N GLN A 275 -14.79 -6.24 5.76
CA GLN A 275 -14.96 -7.18 6.86
C GLN A 275 -13.67 -7.95 7.16
N LEU A 276 -13.00 -8.46 6.13
CA LEU A 276 -11.69 -9.12 6.26
C LEU A 276 -10.67 -8.23 6.99
N ILE A 277 -10.56 -6.94 6.60
CA ILE A 277 -9.64 -5.99 7.22
C ILE A 277 -9.95 -5.80 8.70
N ILE A 278 -11.23 -5.63 9.05
CA ILE A 278 -11.67 -5.41 10.43
C ILE A 278 -11.53 -6.69 11.26
N ASP A 279 -11.73 -7.88 10.68
CA ASP A 279 -11.48 -9.16 11.34
C ASP A 279 -10.00 -9.33 11.72
N TYR A 280 -9.09 -9.08 10.78
CA TYR A 280 -7.63 -9.13 11.04
C TYR A 280 -7.18 -8.06 12.03
N LEU A 281 -7.83 -6.90 12.05
CA LEU A 281 -7.60 -5.87 13.05
C LEU A 281 -8.04 -6.34 14.45
N ALA A 282 -9.23 -6.92 14.55
CA ALA A 282 -9.79 -7.43 15.80
C ALA A 282 -8.96 -8.58 16.36
N GLU A 283 -8.55 -9.51 15.51
CA GLU A 283 -7.83 -10.74 15.83
C GLU A 283 -6.31 -10.61 15.62
N PHE A 284 -5.80 -9.36 15.62
CA PHE A 284 -4.40 -9.05 15.39
C PHE A 284 -3.46 -9.92 16.22
N SER A 285 -2.52 -10.55 15.52
CA SER A 285 -1.43 -11.34 16.11
C SER A 285 -0.14 -11.14 15.32
N SER A 286 0.98 -11.43 15.96
CA SER A 286 2.30 -11.39 15.32
C SER A 286 3.17 -12.51 15.88
N THR A 287 3.89 -13.20 15.00
CA THR A 287 4.96 -14.10 15.43
C THR A 287 6.23 -13.29 15.74
N PRO A 288 7.18 -13.84 16.52
CA PRO A 288 8.48 -13.20 16.76
C PRO A 288 9.25 -12.92 15.46
N ALA A 289 9.18 -13.84 14.49
CA ALA A 289 9.86 -13.68 13.19
C ALA A 289 9.31 -12.48 12.40
N VAL A 290 7.99 -12.37 12.28
CA VAL A 290 7.34 -11.24 11.58
C VAL A 290 7.63 -9.92 12.28
N PHE A 291 7.57 -9.90 13.62
CA PHE A 291 7.90 -8.71 14.41
C PHE A 291 9.33 -8.23 14.14
N THR A 292 10.31 -9.14 14.21
CA THR A 292 11.72 -8.81 13.95
C THR A 292 11.91 -8.31 12.52
N MET A 293 11.34 -9.01 11.53
CA MET A 293 11.43 -8.62 10.12
C MET A 293 10.90 -7.20 9.88
N ILE A 294 9.69 -6.89 10.35
CA ILE A 294 9.08 -5.56 10.17
C ILE A 294 9.85 -4.50 10.95
N THR A 295 10.34 -4.81 12.15
CA THR A 295 11.16 -3.88 12.95
C THR A 295 12.46 -3.52 12.23
N GLU A 296 13.16 -4.49 11.64
CA GLU A 296 14.38 -4.24 10.85
C GLU A 296 14.09 -3.46 9.57
N GLN A 297 12.99 -3.76 8.88
CA GLN A 297 12.56 -2.99 7.71
C GLN A 297 12.23 -1.54 8.09
N LEU A 298 11.59 -1.32 9.24
CA LEU A 298 11.26 0.03 9.73
C LEU A 298 12.52 0.80 10.11
N LYS A 299 13.55 0.15 10.68
CA LYS A 299 14.86 0.77 10.95
C LYS A 299 15.50 1.28 9.66
N LYS A 300 15.55 0.44 8.62
CA LYS A 300 16.07 0.81 7.29
C LYS A 300 15.28 1.98 6.70
N THR A 301 13.95 1.94 6.81
CA THR A 301 13.06 3.01 6.33
C THR A 301 13.33 4.33 7.04
N TYR A 302 13.44 4.31 8.37
CA TYR A 302 13.68 5.51 9.17
C TYR A 302 15.05 6.11 8.90
N PHE A 303 16.07 5.27 8.81
CA PHE A 303 17.41 5.68 8.43
C PHE A 303 17.41 6.35 7.05
N ASN A 304 16.78 5.72 6.05
CA ASN A 304 16.70 6.25 4.69
C ASN A 304 15.97 7.60 4.59
N ILE A 305 14.97 7.83 5.45
CA ILE A 305 14.29 9.14 5.56
C ILE A 305 15.22 10.18 6.20
N LEU A 306 15.98 9.80 7.24
CA LEU A 306 16.85 10.73 7.97
C LEU A 306 18.08 11.16 7.16
N ILE A 307 18.63 10.29 6.31
CA ILE A 307 19.84 10.60 5.54
C ILE A 307 19.59 11.53 4.33
N LYS A 308 18.34 11.64 3.87
CA LYS A 308 17.96 12.51 2.74
C LYS A 308 17.74 13.95 3.23
N PRO A 309 18.49 14.94 2.70
CA PRO A 309 18.37 16.33 3.15
C PRO A 309 16.96 16.91 3.03
N GLU A 310 16.25 16.61 1.94
CA GLU A 310 14.88 17.07 1.67
C GLU A 310 13.89 16.65 2.77
N THR A 311 13.87 15.36 3.11
CA THR A 311 12.94 14.81 4.11
C THR A 311 13.32 15.23 5.52
N LEU A 312 14.61 15.35 5.83
CA LEU A 312 15.06 15.89 7.12
C LEU A 312 14.65 17.36 7.30
N ALA A 313 14.83 18.20 6.28
CA ALA A 313 14.41 19.60 6.32
C ALA A 313 12.89 19.72 6.51
N LYS A 314 12.12 18.87 5.83
CA LYS A 314 10.66 18.80 6.01
C LYS A 314 10.28 18.38 7.43
N ASP A 315 10.89 17.34 8.00
CA ASP A 315 10.60 16.88 9.37
C ASP A 315 10.89 17.96 10.41
N VAL A 316 12.05 18.62 10.32
CA VAL A 316 12.42 19.72 11.22
C VAL A 316 11.44 20.89 11.11
N ARG A 317 11.02 21.24 9.89
CA ARG A 317 10.00 22.28 9.68
C ARG A 317 8.68 21.91 10.34
N LEU A 318 8.20 20.67 10.17
CA LEU A 318 6.96 20.22 10.79
C LEU A 318 7.09 20.16 12.32
N LEU A 319 8.25 19.78 12.87
CA LEU A 319 8.52 19.80 14.31
C LEU A 319 8.41 21.22 14.91
N ILE A 320 8.78 22.25 14.15
CA ILE A 320 8.65 23.66 14.56
C ILE A 320 7.18 24.11 14.50
N LEU A 321 6.45 23.65 13.49
CA LEU A 321 5.10 24.16 13.18
C LEU A 321 3.99 23.39 13.88
N GLU A 322 4.14 22.11 14.16
CA GLU A 322 3.07 21.26 14.69
C GLU A 322 3.16 21.11 16.20
N TYR A 323 2.04 21.34 16.88
CA TYR A 323 1.97 21.15 18.32
C TYR A 323 2.08 19.66 18.68
N ALA A 324 2.99 19.32 19.59
CA ALA A 324 3.19 17.97 20.14
C ALA A 324 3.56 16.87 19.12
N ARG A 325 4.33 17.20 18.07
CA ARG A 325 4.90 16.24 17.12
C ARG A 325 6.15 15.54 17.67
N TRP A 326 6.26 14.23 17.46
CA TRP A 326 7.51 13.48 17.65
C TRP A 326 8.38 13.51 16.39
N SER A 327 9.64 13.95 16.53
CA SER A 327 10.57 14.05 15.40
C SER A 327 10.96 12.67 14.86
N MET A 328 11.40 12.62 13.61
CA MET A 328 11.90 11.38 13.01
C MET A 328 13.11 10.82 13.77
N ILE A 329 13.93 11.69 14.37
CA ILE A 329 15.07 11.29 15.20
C ILE A 329 14.60 10.63 16.49
N ASP A 330 13.56 11.16 17.13
CA ASP A 330 13.01 10.59 18.37
C ASP A 330 12.37 9.21 18.10
N LYS A 331 11.65 9.08 16.97
CA LYS A 331 11.14 7.78 16.51
C LYS A 331 12.28 6.79 16.26
N TYR A 332 13.35 7.20 15.59
CA TYR A 332 14.50 6.34 15.33
C TYR A 332 15.20 5.92 16.62
N ARG A 333 15.39 6.82 17.59
CA ARG A 333 15.94 6.48 18.90
C ARG A 333 15.06 5.48 19.65
N ALA A 334 13.76 5.72 19.74
CA ALA A 334 12.83 4.81 20.40
C ALA A 334 12.83 3.41 19.77
N LEU A 335 12.99 3.33 18.44
CA LEU A 335 13.14 2.05 17.72
C LEU A 335 14.47 1.36 18.04
N MET A 336 15.56 2.13 18.19
CA MET A 336 16.89 1.60 18.50
C MET A 336 17.07 1.21 19.98
N ASP A 337 16.29 1.80 20.89
CA ASP A 337 16.30 1.47 22.33
C ASP A 337 15.78 0.04 22.62
N GLY A 338 15.18 -0.62 21.63
CA GLY A 338 14.75 -2.02 21.69
C GLY A 338 13.32 -2.18 22.18
N LEU A 339 12.37 -2.21 21.25
CA LEU A 339 10.97 -2.55 21.51
C LEU A 339 10.78 -4.07 21.49
N SER A 340 9.92 -4.60 22.37
CA SER A 340 9.60 -6.02 22.45
C SER A 340 8.24 -6.33 21.82
N LEU A 341 8.06 -7.59 21.41
CA LEU A 341 6.76 -8.10 20.95
C LEU A 341 5.68 -7.96 22.04
N GLU A 342 6.02 -8.14 23.31
CA GLU A 342 5.08 -7.96 24.43
C GLU A 342 4.57 -6.51 24.51
N SER A 343 5.47 -5.54 24.36
CA SER A 343 5.11 -4.11 24.33
C SER A 343 4.17 -3.80 23.17
N LEU A 344 4.39 -4.39 21.99
CA LEU A 344 3.49 -4.27 20.84
C LEU A 344 2.11 -4.84 21.15
N LEU A 345 2.02 -6.06 21.64
CA LEU A 345 0.73 -6.71 21.92
C LEU A 345 -0.05 -5.95 23.01
N SER A 346 0.65 -5.44 24.03
CA SER A 346 0.07 -4.58 25.07
C SER A 346 -0.46 -3.27 24.46
N PHE A 347 0.34 -2.60 23.63
CA PHE A 347 -0.05 -1.38 22.94
C PHE A 347 -1.28 -1.60 22.05
N VAL A 348 -1.32 -2.68 21.26
CA VAL A 348 -2.45 -2.99 20.37
C VAL A 348 -3.73 -3.25 21.17
N LYS A 349 -3.62 -3.92 22.32
CA LYS A 349 -4.76 -4.13 23.23
C LYS A 349 -5.28 -2.81 23.79
N GLU A 350 -4.40 -1.91 24.22
CA GLU A 350 -4.79 -0.59 24.72
C GLU A 350 -5.37 0.29 23.60
N PHE A 351 -4.76 0.28 22.42
CA PHE A 351 -5.25 1.01 21.24
C PHE A 351 -6.69 0.62 20.88
N LYS A 352 -7.00 -0.69 20.86
CA LYS A 352 -8.35 -1.19 20.56
C LYS A 352 -9.36 -0.98 21.69
N SER A 353 -8.92 -0.62 22.90
CA SER A 353 -9.82 -0.52 24.06
C SER A 353 -10.68 0.74 24.06
N GLN A 354 -10.13 1.87 23.58
CA GLN A 354 -10.80 3.16 23.55
C GLN A 354 -10.55 3.85 22.22
N LEU A 355 -11.62 4.05 21.45
CA LEU A 355 -11.57 4.62 20.10
C LEU A 355 -12.74 5.56 19.86
N PHE A 356 -12.55 6.46 18.91
CA PHE A 356 -13.64 7.13 18.21
C PHE A 356 -13.51 6.84 16.71
N VAL A 357 -14.58 6.43 16.06
CA VAL A 357 -14.56 6.02 14.65
C VAL A 357 -15.27 7.05 13.78
N GLU A 358 -14.54 7.65 12.84
CA GLU A 358 -15.12 8.53 11.83
C GLU A 358 -15.08 7.87 10.45
N GLY A 359 -16.25 7.62 9.88
CA GLY A 359 -16.43 7.02 8.56
C GLY A 359 -16.91 8.02 7.51
N LEU A 360 -16.44 7.87 6.29
CA LEU A 360 -17.05 8.43 5.07
C LEU A 360 -17.29 7.28 4.10
N VAL A 361 -18.54 7.13 3.67
CA VAL A 361 -18.94 6.17 2.64
C VAL A 361 -19.57 6.93 1.49
N GLN A 362 -19.01 6.79 0.29
CA GLN A 362 -19.48 7.47 -0.90
C GLN A 362 -19.48 6.54 -2.12
N GLY A 363 -20.46 6.66 -3.02
CA GLY A 363 -20.48 5.90 -4.27
C GLY A 363 -21.78 5.12 -4.48
N ASN A 364 -21.71 3.98 -5.16
CA ASN A 364 -22.85 3.10 -5.42
C ASN A 364 -23.22 2.20 -4.22
N VAL A 365 -23.61 2.82 -3.12
CA VAL A 365 -24.03 2.19 -1.86
C VAL A 365 -25.21 2.95 -1.29
N THR A 366 -26.09 2.27 -0.56
CA THR A 366 -27.23 2.92 0.12
C THR A 366 -26.82 3.50 1.47
N SER A 367 -27.65 4.38 2.05
CA SER A 367 -27.43 4.90 3.40
C SER A 367 -27.49 3.78 4.43
N THR A 368 -28.37 2.79 4.21
CA THR A 368 -28.53 1.62 5.10
C THR A 368 -27.27 0.76 5.11
N GLU A 369 -26.75 0.39 3.94
CA GLU A 369 -25.51 -0.37 3.82
C GLU A 369 -24.30 0.40 4.37
N SER A 370 -24.32 1.73 4.24
CA SER A 370 -23.28 2.58 4.81
C SER A 370 -23.23 2.45 6.33
N MET A 371 -24.39 2.41 7.00
CA MET A 371 -24.48 2.22 8.45
C MET A 371 -23.94 0.85 8.90
N ASP A 372 -24.11 -0.19 8.08
CA ASP A 372 -23.62 -1.53 8.39
C ASP A 372 -22.09 -1.59 8.51
N PHE A 373 -21.35 -0.79 7.73
CA PHE A 373 -19.89 -0.69 7.87
C PHE A 373 -19.49 -0.17 9.26
N LEU A 374 -20.07 0.94 9.71
CA LEU A 374 -19.77 1.49 11.03
C LEU A 374 -20.20 0.53 12.14
N LYS A 375 -21.39 -0.07 12.01
CA LYS A 375 -21.88 -1.06 12.94
C LYS A 375 -20.93 -2.25 13.05
N TYR A 376 -20.43 -2.76 11.93
CA TYR A 376 -19.48 -3.87 11.94
C TYR A 376 -18.18 -3.55 12.68
N VAL A 377 -17.62 -2.34 12.48
CA VAL A 377 -16.43 -1.89 13.22
C VAL A 377 -16.70 -1.85 14.72
N VAL A 378 -17.83 -1.25 15.12
CA VAL A 378 -18.21 -1.11 16.54
C VAL A 378 -18.45 -2.48 17.19
N ASP A 379 -19.22 -3.34 16.54
CA ASP A 379 -19.59 -4.67 17.07
C ASP A 379 -18.37 -5.60 17.14
N LYS A 380 -17.52 -5.62 16.11
CA LYS A 380 -16.35 -6.52 16.05
C LYS A 380 -15.24 -6.09 17.00
N LEU A 381 -14.95 -4.79 17.11
CA LEU A 381 -13.87 -4.28 17.97
C LEU A 381 -14.33 -4.09 19.43
N ASN A 382 -15.62 -3.88 19.67
CA ASN A 382 -16.23 -3.73 21.00
C ASN A 382 -15.46 -2.76 21.93
N PHE A 383 -15.10 -1.60 21.39
CA PHE A 383 -14.33 -0.57 22.10
C PHE A 383 -15.23 0.36 22.91
N MET A 384 -14.64 0.96 23.94
CA MET A 384 -15.27 2.04 24.71
C MET A 384 -15.10 3.38 23.98
N PRO A 385 -16.10 4.28 24.04
CA PRO A 385 -15.95 5.63 23.51
C PRO A 385 -14.83 6.38 24.24
N LEU A 386 -14.22 7.37 23.57
CA LEU A 386 -13.24 8.26 24.19
C LEU A 386 -13.89 9.07 25.34
N GLU A 387 -13.16 9.24 26.44
CA GLU A 387 -13.66 9.97 27.63
C GLU A 387 -13.92 11.46 27.36
N GLN A 388 -13.20 12.04 26.40
CA GLN A 388 -13.39 13.41 25.94
C GLN A 388 -13.54 13.40 24.43
N GLU A 389 -14.47 14.24 23.93
CA GLU A 389 -14.47 14.58 22.51
C GLU A 389 -13.11 15.18 22.19
N MET A 390 -12.32 14.44 21.41
CA MET A 390 -11.08 14.94 20.84
C MET A 390 -11.47 15.60 19.52
N PRO A 391 -11.62 16.93 19.45
CA PRO A 391 -11.54 17.56 18.15
C PRO A 391 -10.12 17.27 17.67
N VAL A 392 -9.96 16.49 16.60
CA VAL A 392 -8.69 16.34 15.90
C VAL A 392 -8.39 17.69 15.22
N GLN A 393 -8.13 18.70 16.04
CA GLN A 393 -7.76 20.03 15.60
C GLN A 393 -6.26 20.04 15.52
N PHE A 394 -5.77 19.91 14.29
CA PHE A 394 -4.39 20.19 13.94
C PHE A 394 -4.05 21.63 14.38
N GLN A 395 -3.20 21.77 15.38
CA GLN A 395 -2.76 23.06 15.90
C GLN A 395 -1.40 23.42 15.32
N VAL A 396 -1.31 24.60 14.72
CA VAL A 396 -0.08 25.15 14.16
C VAL A 396 0.45 26.23 15.09
N VAL A 397 1.75 26.17 15.39
CA VAL A 397 2.46 27.16 16.20
C VAL A 397 2.47 28.50 15.48
N GLU A 398 2.06 29.56 16.17
CA GLU A 398 2.23 30.94 15.69
C GLU A 398 3.72 31.33 15.82
N LEU A 399 4.37 31.57 14.68
CA LEU A 399 5.78 31.92 14.63
C LEU A 399 5.97 33.37 15.13
N PRO A 400 7.01 33.62 15.95
CA PRO A 400 7.30 34.97 16.41
C PRO A 400 7.68 35.88 15.23
N SER A 401 7.24 37.13 15.27
CA SER A 401 7.57 38.12 14.24
C SER A 401 9.09 38.30 14.10
N GLY A 402 9.59 38.25 12.86
CA GLY A 402 11.00 38.43 12.54
C GLY A 402 11.56 37.35 11.62
N HIS A 403 12.87 37.43 11.34
CA HIS A 403 13.57 36.43 10.55
C HIS A 403 14.19 35.40 11.48
N HIS A 404 13.80 34.14 11.29
CA HIS A 404 14.33 33.00 12.03
C HIS A 404 15.07 32.09 11.08
N LEU A 405 16.23 31.58 11.52
CA LEU A 405 17.07 30.70 10.72
C LEU A 405 17.36 29.44 11.53
N CYS A 406 16.77 28.34 11.10
CA CYS A 406 17.12 27.01 11.60
C CYS A 406 18.17 26.40 10.66
N LYS A 407 19.30 25.97 11.22
CA LYS A 407 20.34 25.24 10.48
C LYS A 407 20.51 23.88 11.12
N VAL A 408 20.28 22.83 10.34
CA VAL A 408 20.53 21.45 10.73
C VAL A 408 21.60 20.89 9.81
N ARG A 409 22.58 20.19 10.40
CA ARG A 409 23.63 19.53 9.63
C ARG A 409 23.06 18.29 8.95
N ALA A 410 23.30 18.14 7.65
CA ALA A 410 22.95 16.93 6.92
C ALA A 410 23.58 15.69 7.58
N LEU A 411 22.80 14.62 7.69
CA LEU A 411 23.23 13.37 8.31
C LEU A 411 24.04 12.50 7.34
N ASN A 412 23.76 12.58 6.04
CA ASN A 412 24.57 11.96 5.00
C ASN A 412 25.75 12.87 4.60
N LYS A 413 26.97 12.49 4.95
CA LYS A 413 28.18 13.24 4.57
C LYS A 413 28.59 13.02 3.11
N GLY A 414 28.08 11.97 2.47
CA GLY A 414 28.38 11.64 1.07
C GLY A 414 27.43 12.33 0.07
N ASP A 415 26.32 12.89 0.55
CA ASP A 415 25.44 13.69 -0.29
C ASP A 415 26.02 15.10 -0.44
N ALA A 416 26.31 15.49 -1.68
CA ALA A 416 26.82 16.82 -2.00
C ALA A 416 25.72 17.88 -2.06
N ASN A 417 24.45 17.46 -2.04
CA ASN A 417 23.31 18.37 -2.12
C ASN A 417 22.98 19.00 -0.77
N SER A 418 22.37 20.18 -0.81
CA SER A 418 21.85 20.89 0.35
C SER A 418 20.40 21.28 0.07
N GLU A 419 19.56 21.24 1.10
CA GLU A 419 18.16 21.66 1.00
C GLU A 419 17.95 22.98 1.74
N VAL A 420 17.22 23.91 1.11
CA VAL A 420 16.82 25.19 1.73
C VAL A 420 15.33 25.40 1.52
N THR A 421 14.57 25.30 2.60
CA THR A 421 13.14 25.65 2.59
C THR A 421 12.94 27.03 3.22
N VAL A 422 12.33 27.96 2.49
CA VAL A 422 11.88 29.25 3.02
C VAL A 422 10.38 29.16 3.27
N TYR A 423 9.98 29.35 4.53
CA TYR A 423 8.58 29.28 4.95
C TYR A 423 8.10 30.64 5.44
N TYR A 424 7.03 31.14 4.84
CA TYR A 424 6.35 32.37 5.24
C TYR A 424 5.00 32.00 5.83
N GLN A 425 4.83 32.21 7.14
CA GLN A 425 3.54 32.00 7.79
C GLN A 425 2.64 33.22 7.54
N SER A 426 1.44 32.99 6.99
CA SER A 426 0.36 34.00 6.96
C SER A 426 -0.55 33.84 8.19
N GLY A 427 -1.57 34.69 8.30
CA GLY A 427 -2.57 34.65 9.37
C GLY A 427 -3.40 33.36 9.40
N THR A 428 -4.41 33.34 10.27
CA THR A 428 -5.32 32.20 10.40
C THR A 428 -6.00 31.87 9.07
N ARG A 429 -6.25 30.57 8.84
CA ARG A 429 -6.87 30.10 7.60
C ARG A 429 -8.28 30.68 7.46
N SER A 430 -8.39 31.77 6.71
CA SER A 430 -9.65 32.31 6.19
C SER A 430 -9.71 32.10 4.69
N LEU A 431 -10.91 32.06 4.11
CA LEU A 431 -11.06 31.92 2.66
C LEU A 431 -10.29 33.01 1.91
N ARG A 432 -10.34 34.26 2.42
CA ARG A 432 -9.63 35.40 1.84
C ARG A 432 -8.11 35.21 1.85
N GLU A 433 -7.54 34.91 3.01
CA GLU A 433 -6.09 34.70 3.13
C GLU A 433 -5.62 33.52 2.28
N TYR A 434 -6.38 32.42 2.29
CA TYR A 434 -6.10 31.26 1.44
C TYR A 434 -6.07 31.64 -0.04
N THR A 435 -7.10 32.35 -0.54
CA THR A 435 -7.14 32.81 -1.93
C THR A 435 -6.01 33.78 -2.27
N LEU A 436 -5.61 34.69 -1.36
CA LEU A 436 -4.50 35.59 -1.60
C LEU A 436 -3.17 34.85 -1.72
N MET A 437 -2.94 33.82 -0.89
CA MET A 437 -1.74 33.00 -0.97
C MET A 437 -1.70 32.16 -2.26
N GLU A 438 -2.82 31.56 -2.66
CA GLU A 438 -2.93 30.79 -3.92
C GLU A 438 -2.80 31.67 -5.17
N LEU A 439 -3.00 32.99 -5.08
CA LEU A 439 -2.75 33.94 -6.19
C LEU A 439 -1.30 34.41 -6.27
N LEU A 440 -0.55 34.33 -5.16
CA LEU A 440 0.85 34.76 -5.08
C LEU A 440 1.82 33.69 -5.59
N VAL A 441 1.42 32.42 -5.47
CA VAL A 441 2.12 31.22 -5.96
C VAL A 441 1.60 30.89 -7.35
#